data_AF-A0A1G3VXF3-F1
#
_entry.id   AF-A0A1G3VXF3-F1
#
_cell.length_a   1.000
_cell.length_b   1.000
_cell.length_c   1.000
_cell.angle_alpha   90.00
_cell.angle_beta   90.00
_cell.angle_gamma   90.00
#
_symmetry.space_group_name_H-M   'P 1'
#
loop_
_entity.id
_entity.type
_entity.pdbx_description
1 polymer ?
#
loop_
_entity_poly.entity_id
_entity_poly.type
_entity_poly.pdbx_seq_one_letter_code
_entity_poly.pdbx_strand_id
1 'polypeptide(L)'
;MAEETKKKEQHEEKPLEKMTVKELREIAMVIPHSTAVHDMKKDELLAFIKEARGIKDEAPVKKRKKVIKLKMTKAELKAKIRELKAMRLQALEAKEGKKATALRHRISGLKKKSARVAGA
;
A
#
# COMPACT_ATOMS: atom_id res chain seq x y z
N MET A 1 -13.41 13.49 -46.40
CA MET A 1 -14.57 13.38 -45.50
C MET A 1 -14.65 11.91 -45.09
N ALA A 2 -13.81 11.39 -44.20
CA ALA A 2 -13.63 11.69 -42.77
C ALA A 2 -14.92 11.51 -41.96
N GLU A 3 -14.77 10.78 -40.85
CA GLU A 3 -15.79 10.28 -39.90
C GLU A 3 -16.52 9.01 -40.36
N GLU A 4 -16.65 7.93 -39.57
CA GLU A 4 -16.28 7.63 -38.20
C GLU A 4 -16.32 6.10 -38.08
N THR A 5 -15.19 5.45 -37.79
CA THR A 5 -15.15 4.01 -37.54
C THR A 5 -14.79 3.72 -36.10
N LYS A 6 -15.83 3.34 -35.36
CA LYS A 6 -15.87 2.26 -34.36
C LYS A 6 -14.98 2.41 -33.12
N LYS A 7 -15.68 2.76 -32.01
CA LYS A 7 -15.53 2.21 -30.65
C LYS A 7 -14.85 0.84 -30.58
N LYS A 8 -14.01 0.68 -29.54
CA LYS A 8 -13.51 -0.53 -28.84
C LYS A 8 -11.98 -0.47 -28.75
N GLU A 9 -11.26 -0.66 -27.65
CA GLU A 9 -11.47 -1.20 -26.30
C GLU A 9 -10.34 -0.59 -25.44
N GLN A 10 -10.63 0.08 -24.32
CA GLN A 10 -10.34 -0.47 -22.99
C GLN A 10 -9.40 -1.69 -23.00
N HIS A 11 -8.11 -1.47 -23.20
CA HIS A 11 -7.07 -2.42 -22.78
C HIS A 11 -6.32 -1.87 -21.57
N GLU A 12 -6.99 -1.95 -20.42
CA GLU A 12 -6.31 -2.20 -19.15
C GLU A 12 -5.72 -3.62 -19.17
N GLU A 13 -4.68 -3.92 -19.95
CA GLU A 13 -4.21 -5.32 -19.99
C GLU A 13 -2.75 -5.48 -20.39
N LYS A 14 -1.89 -4.87 -19.56
CA LYS A 14 -0.62 -5.39 -19.01
C LYS A 14 0.18 -4.18 -18.52
N PRO A 15 0.67 -4.14 -17.26
CA PRO A 15 1.58 -3.08 -16.85
C PRO A 15 2.83 -3.15 -17.74
N LEU A 16 3.24 -2.02 -18.32
CA LEU A 16 4.37 -1.90 -19.26
C LEU A 16 5.62 -2.67 -18.75
N GLU A 17 5.84 -2.66 -17.43
CA GLU A 17 6.93 -3.34 -16.73
C GLU A 17 6.98 -4.87 -16.95
N LYS A 18 5.83 -5.50 -17.23
CA LYS A 18 5.70 -6.93 -17.51
C LYS A 18 5.88 -7.28 -18.98
N MET A 19 5.90 -6.30 -19.89
CA MET A 19 6.10 -6.56 -21.32
C MET A 19 7.54 -6.98 -21.58
N THR A 20 7.72 -7.78 -22.63
CA THR A 20 9.02 -8.19 -23.13
C THR A 20 9.65 -7.06 -23.96
N VAL A 21 10.97 -7.10 -24.12
CA VAL A 21 11.72 -6.05 -24.83
C VAL A 21 11.24 -5.89 -26.28
N LYS A 22 10.82 -6.98 -26.93
CA LYS A 22 10.30 -6.96 -28.30
C LYS A 22 8.99 -6.19 -28.41
N GLU A 23 8.04 -6.47 -27.51
CA GLU A 23 6.76 -5.77 -27.48
C GLU A 23 6.94 -4.27 -27.14
N LEU A 24 7.89 -3.95 -26.26
CA LEU A 24 8.23 -2.55 -25.96
C LEU A 24 8.83 -1.84 -27.20
N ARG A 25 9.65 -2.53 -28.01
CA ARG A 25 10.22 -1.97 -29.24
C ARG A 25 9.16 -1.69 -30.30
N GLU A 26 8.22 -2.61 -30.49
CA GLU A 26 7.10 -2.42 -31.42
C GLU A 26 6.23 -1.23 -31.04
N ILE A 27 5.91 -1.10 -29.74
CA ILE A 27 5.16 0.06 -29.23
C ILE A 27 5.94 1.36 -29.42
N ALA A 28 7.26 1.34 -29.19
CA ALA A 28 8.11 2.51 -29.36
C ALA A 28 8.32 2.91 -30.84
N MET A 29 8.30 1.97 -31.79
CA MET A 29 8.35 2.24 -33.24
C MET A 29 7.07 2.88 -33.80
N VAL A 30 5.91 2.50 -33.26
CA VAL A 30 4.62 3.06 -33.69
C VAL A 30 4.52 4.54 -33.35
N ILE A 31 5.23 4.98 -32.31
CA ILE A 31 5.25 6.39 -31.96
C ILE A 31 6.40 7.06 -32.75
N PRO A 32 6.11 8.08 -33.57
CA PRO A 32 7.12 8.71 -34.41
C PRO A 32 8.10 9.53 -33.56
N HIS A 33 9.35 9.06 -33.48
CA HIS A 33 10.45 9.74 -32.79
C HIS A 33 11.75 9.59 -33.59
N SER A 34 12.68 10.53 -33.42
CA SER A 34 13.95 10.52 -34.17
C SER A 34 15.06 9.69 -33.52
N THR A 35 14.77 8.96 -32.43
CA THR A 35 15.77 8.23 -31.65
C THR A 35 15.86 6.76 -32.06
N ALA A 36 17.07 6.19 -32.00
CA ALA A 36 17.31 4.79 -32.34
C ALA A 36 16.73 3.84 -31.26
N VAL A 37 15.44 3.53 -31.36
CA VAL A 37 14.70 2.60 -30.48
C VAL A 37 15.36 1.22 -30.38
N HIS A 38 16.17 0.85 -31.38
CA HIS A 38 16.86 -0.44 -31.43
C HIS A 38 18.00 -0.61 -30.41
N ASP A 39 18.63 0.48 -29.97
CA ASP A 39 19.80 0.38 -29.07
C ASP A 39 19.41 0.53 -27.59
N MET A 40 18.15 0.87 -27.32
CA MET A 40 17.67 1.15 -25.98
C MET A 40 17.48 -0.14 -25.16
N LYS A 41 17.89 -0.07 -23.88
CA LYS A 41 17.67 -1.12 -22.88
C LYS A 41 16.20 -1.16 -22.45
N LYS A 42 15.78 -2.24 -21.79
CA LYS A 42 14.38 -2.44 -21.37
C LYS A 42 13.85 -1.25 -20.53
N ASP A 43 14.64 -0.74 -19.59
CA ASP A 43 14.23 0.36 -18.71
C ASP A 43 14.11 1.69 -19.47
N GLU A 44 14.98 1.91 -20.44
CA GLU A 44 14.97 3.10 -21.30
C GLU A 44 13.76 3.09 -22.25
N LEU A 45 13.41 1.93 -22.81
CA LEU A 45 12.18 1.76 -23.60
C LEU A 45 10.93 2.01 -22.75
N LEU A 46 10.92 1.58 -21.49
CA LEU A 46 9.81 1.85 -20.57
C LEU A 46 9.65 3.33 -20.27
N ALA A 47 10.76 4.02 -19.98
CA ALA A 47 10.75 5.46 -19.76
C ALA A 47 10.25 6.21 -21.00
N PHE A 48 10.78 5.85 -22.17
CA PHE A 48 10.40 6.44 -23.45
C PHE A 48 8.92 6.26 -23.79
N ILE A 49 8.38 5.04 -23.64
CA ILE A 49 6.95 4.79 -23.89
C ILE A 49 6.07 5.52 -22.87
N LYS A 50 6.51 5.65 -21.61
CA LYS A 50 5.80 6.41 -20.58
C LYS A 50 5.78 7.91 -20.88
N GLU A 51 6.91 8.49 -21.30
CA GLU A 51 7.05 9.88 -21.73
C GLU A 51 6.20 10.16 -22.98
N ALA A 52 6.31 9.31 -23.99
CA ALA A 52 5.63 9.45 -25.27
C ALA A 52 4.11 9.28 -25.18
N ARG A 53 3.62 8.43 -24.25
CA ARG A 53 2.18 8.30 -23.94
C ARG A 53 1.66 9.41 -23.02
N GLY A 54 2.50 10.37 -22.62
CA GLY A 54 2.09 11.52 -21.81
C GLY A 54 1.66 11.16 -20.39
N ILE A 55 1.96 9.95 -19.93
CA ILE A 55 1.68 9.57 -18.55
C ILE A 55 2.83 10.11 -17.70
N LYS A 56 2.68 11.36 -17.25
CA LYS A 56 3.38 11.86 -16.06
C LYS A 56 2.89 11.06 -14.86
N ASP A 57 3.31 9.80 -14.77
CA ASP A 57 3.17 9.04 -13.54
C ASP A 57 4.17 9.64 -12.55
N GLU A 58 3.63 10.49 -11.67
CA GLU A 58 4.24 10.86 -10.41
C GLU A 58 4.99 9.65 -9.85
N ALA A 59 6.28 9.88 -9.56
CA ALA A 59 7.23 8.92 -9.04
C ALA A 59 6.56 7.83 -8.19
N PRO A 60 6.96 6.55 -8.33
CA PRO A 60 6.31 5.44 -7.64
C PRO A 60 6.26 5.77 -6.16
N VAL A 61 5.05 6.08 -5.69
CA VAL A 61 4.81 6.46 -4.29
C VAL A 61 5.34 5.29 -3.48
N LYS A 62 6.54 5.46 -2.91
CA LYS A 62 7.21 4.51 -2.01
C LYS A 62 6.11 3.91 -1.17
N LYS A 63 5.81 2.62 -1.39
CA LYS A 63 4.68 1.89 -0.80
C LYS A 63 4.40 2.49 0.57
N ARG A 64 3.41 3.38 0.68
CA ARG A 64 3.12 4.04 1.94
C ARG A 64 2.87 2.89 2.88
N LYS A 65 3.76 2.69 3.87
CA LYS A 65 3.56 1.69 4.93
C LYS A 65 2.10 1.82 5.28
N LYS A 66 1.30 0.75 5.11
CA LYS A 66 -0.14 0.77 5.40
C LYS A 66 -0.27 1.55 6.69
N VAL A 67 -0.76 2.78 6.61
CA VAL A 67 -1.00 3.59 7.80
C VAL A 67 -2.18 2.85 8.37
N ILE A 68 -1.89 1.88 9.24
CA ILE A 68 -2.89 1.18 10.00
C ILE A 68 -3.50 2.33 10.76
N LYS A 69 -4.67 2.80 10.30
CA LYS A 69 -5.49 3.77 11.00
C LYS A 69 -5.84 3.07 12.31
N LEU A 70 -4.96 3.16 13.29
CA LEU A 70 -5.26 2.72 14.63
C LEU A 70 -6.40 3.63 15.06
N LYS A 71 -7.58 3.05 15.17
CA LYS A 71 -8.81 3.75 15.59
C LYS A 71 -8.66 4.46 16.94
N MET A 72 -7.57 4.20 17.69
CA MET A 72 -7.33 4.79 18.99
C MET A 72 -5.98 5.46 19.10
N THR A 73 -5.99 6.65 19.68
CA THR A 73 -4.78 7.40 20.03
C THR A 73 -4.01 6.70 21.16
N LYS A 74 -2.73 7.05 21.35
CA LYS A 74 -1.90 6.53 22.45
C LYS A 74 -2.52 6.82 23.82
N ALA A 75 -3.20 7.96 23.97
CA ALA A 75 -3.89 8.35 25.18
C ALA A 75 -5.05 7.39 25.50
N GLU A 76 -5.90 7.10 24.51
CA GLU A 76 -7.02 6.16 24.66
C GLU A 76 -6.56 4.73 24.98
N LEU A 77 -5.46 4.26 24.37
CA LEU A 77 -4.88 2.96 24.71
C LEU A 77 -4.44 2.91 26.19
N LYS A 78 -3.82 3.99 26.69
CA LYS A 78 -3.41 4.08 28.10
C LYS A 78 -4.61 4.19 29.04
N ALA A 79 -5.67 4.89 28.66
CA ALA A 79 -6.91 4.98 29.43
C ALA A 79 -7.54 3.58 29.62
N LYS A 80 -7.73 2.84 28.51
CA LYS A 80 -8.23 1.45 28.56
C LYS A 80 -7.35 0.51 29.40
N ILE A 81 -6.03 0.69 29.38
CA ILE A 81 -5.12 -0.10 30.24
C ILE A 81 -5.39 0.19 31.73
N ARG A 82 -5.67 1.45 32.11
CA ARG A 82 -5.99 1.80 33.51
C ARG A 82 -7.31 1.17 33.94
N GLU A 83 -8.34 1.27 33.11
CA GLU A 83 -9.66 0.64 33.35
C GLU A 83 -9.54 -0.87 33.53
N LEU A 84 -8.85 -1.56 32.61
CA LEU A 84 -8.69 -3.02 32.69
C LEU A 84 -7.85 -3.46 33.89
N LYS A 85 -6.94 -2.62 34.38
CA LYS A 85 -6.20 -2.89 35.62
C LYS A 85 -7.12 -2.85 36.85
N ALA A 86 -8.02 -1.86 36.91
CA ALA A 86 -9.02 -1.77 37.99
C ALA A 86 -9.95 -3.00 37.97
N MET A 87 -10.48 -3.36 36.80
CA MET A 87 -11.30 -4.57 36.64
C MET A 87 -10.55 -5.85 37.01
N ARG A 88 -9.23 -5.90 36.75
CA ARG A 88 -8.41 -7.06 37.13
C ARG A 88 -8.27 -7.16 38.65
N LEU A 89 -8.11 -6.04 39.36
CA LEU A 89 -8.04 -6.04 40.83
C LEU A 89 -9.34 -6.55 41.43
N GLN A 90 -10.48 -6.03 40.95
CA GLN A 90 -11.81 -6.51 41.37
C GLN A 90 -12.00 -8.01 41.09
N ALA A 91 -11.56 -8.51 39.93
CA ALA A 91 -11.64 -9.93 39.61
C ALA A 91 -10.72 -10.81 40.50
N LEU A 92 -9.61 -10.26 40.99
CA LEU A 92 -8.73 -10.95 41.94
C LEU A 92 -9.36 -10.99 43.34
N GLU A 93 -9.95 -9.88 43.78
CA GLU A 93 -10.70 -9.79 45.05
C GLU A 93 -11.89 -10.76 45.05
N ALA A 94 -12.63 -10.82 43.94
CA ALA A 94 -13.73 -11.76 43.75
C ALA A 94 -13.30 -13.22 43.53
N LYS A 95 -11.99 -13.52 43.58
CA LYS A 95 -11.39 -14.85 43.33
C LYS A 95 -11.77 -15.48 41.98
N GLU A 96 -12.11 -14.66 40.99
CA GLU A 96 -12.45 -15.09 39.64
C GLU A 96 -11.19 -15.25 38.77
N GLY A 97 -10.41 -16.30 39.01
CA GLY A 97 -9.11 -16.52 38.36
C GLY A 97 -9.16 -16.51 36.83
N LYS A 98 -10.21 -17.07 36.21
CA LYS A 98 -10.39 -17.07 34.74
C LYS A 98 -10.54 -15.64 34.19
N LYS A 99 -11.36 -14.80 34.83
CA LYS A 99 -11.57 -13.40 34.41
C LYS A 99 -10.31 -12.57 34.63
N ALA A 100 -9.64 -12.74 35.77
CA ALA A 100 -8.36 -12.07 36.05
C ALA A 100 -7.27 -12.42 35.01
N THR A 101 -7.23 -13.68 34.56
CA THR A 101 -6.29 -14.14 33.53
C THR A 101 -6.62 -13.54 32.16
N ALA A 102 -7.89 -13.55 31.75
CA ALA A 102 -8.34 -12.93 30.50
C ALA A 102 -8.00 -11.42 30.46
N LEU A 103 -8.25 -10.71 31.57
CA LEU A 103 -7.91 -9.29 31.70
C LEU A 103 -6.40 -9.06 31.62
N ARG A 104 -5.57 -9.92 32.22
CA ARG A 104 -4.10 -9.88 32.09
C ARG A 104 -3.65 -9.96 30.62
N HIS A 105 -4.21 -10.89 29.85
CA HIS A 105 -3.87 -11.04 28.43
C HIS A 105 -4.29 -9.81 27.61
N ARG A 106 -5.47 -9.26 27.88
CA ARG A 106 -5.98 -8.04 27.22
C ARG A 106 -5.10 -6.83 27.51
N ILE A 107 -4.67 -6.65 28.76
CA ILE A 107 -3.71 -5.62 29.17
C ILE A 107 -2.38 -5.78 28.41
N SER A 108 -1.82 -6.99 28.36
CA SER A 108 -0.56 -7.26 27.65
C SER A 108 -0.67 -6.95 26.15
N GLY A 109 -1.79 -7.30 25.52
CA GLY A 109 -2.06 -6.97 24.12
C GLY A 109 -2.12 -5.46 23.87
N LEU A 110 -2.81 -4.71 24.73
CA LEU A 110 -2.89 -3.25 24.61
C LEU A 110 -1.54 -2.56 24.86
N LYS A 111 -0.74 -3.04 25.82
CA LYS A 111 0.64 -2.55 26.03
C LYS A 111 1.50 -2.71 24.78
N LYS A 112 1.47 -3.90 24.16
CA LYS A 112 2.19 -4.17 22.89
C LYS A 112 1.73 -3.23 21.77
N LYS A 113 0.42 -3.00 21.64
CA LYS A 113 -0.13 -2.04 20.66
C LYS A 113 0.36 -0.61 20.93
N SER A 114 0.34 -0.16 22.19
CA SER A 114 0.80 1.18 22.58
C SER A 114 2.30 1.41 22.33
N ALA A 115 3.13 0.36 22.48
CA ALA A 115 4.56 0.41 22.17
C ALA A 115 4.82 0.54 20.66
N ARG A 116 4.08 -0.21 19.84
CA ARG A 116 4.18 -0.13 18.38
C ARG A 116 3.75 1.23 17.82
N VAL A 117 2.76 1.88 18.43
CA VAL A 117 2.34 3.25 18.06
C VAL A 117 3.41 4.29 18.40
N ALA A 118 4.22 4.07 19.44
CA ALA A 118 5.26 5.02 19.83
C ALA A 118 6.55 4.88 19.00
N GLY A 119 6.78 3.73 18.36
CA GLY A 119 7.92 3.50 17.47
C GLY A 119 7.58 3.58 15.98
N ALA A 120 6.37 4.05 15.64
CA ALA A 120 5.89 4.24 14.26
C ALA A 120 5.93 5.70 13.85
#